data_AF-A0A219AR56-F1
#
_entry.id   AF-A0A219AR56-F1
#
_cell.length_a   1.000
_cell.length_b   1.000
_cell.length_c   1.000
_cell.angle_alpha   90.00
_cell.angle_beta   90.00
_cell.angle_gamma   90.00
#
_symmetry.space_group_name_H-M   'P 1'
#
loop_
_entity.id
_entity.type
_entity.pdbx_description
1 polymer ?
#
loop_
_entity_poly.entity_id
_entity_poly.type
_entity_poly.pdbx_seq_one_letter_code
_entity_poly.pdbx_strand_id
1 'polypeptide(L)'
;MSSNTNYEISMPTTDKLRGMANWPEWSTKVQLALVSMGLWGHVKGEVIRPADDAADWVKSDSKAIFFMINNMTEITQQKLKQSGWDVDIATSETTWNLLKSSVTKITDESLADLLMKFPHYKRRDFTTFNAYIAKTLWAWDTIVKAGGLDDKFLVMTLMNGIKDTYPEWYTNWKHDCDRGKFPTKQDFLQFLSAKADDEEAAGGPKGRTSVTSMLTWLTQMIKA
;
A
#
# COMPACT_ATOMS: atom_id res chain seq x y z
N MET A 1 47.45 10.98 -16.49
CA MET A 1 47.24 9.75 -15.69
C MET A 1 47.04 10.19 -14.25
N SER A 2 45.92 10.05 -13.55
CA SER A 2 44.56 9.60 -13.87
C SER A 2 43.68 10.35 -12.86
N SER A 3 42.66 11.05 -13.32
CA SER A 3 41.72 11.75 -12.44
C SER A 3 40.81 10.72 -11.80
N ASN A 4 41.00 10.43 -10.51
CA ASN A 4 40.08 9.65 -9.71
C ASN A 4 38.80 10.48 -9.49
N THR A 5 37.82 10.30 -10.38
CA THR A 5 36.44 10.72 -10.11
C THR A 5 35.86 9.76 -9.08
N ASN A 6 35.96 10.12 -7.80
CA ASN A 6 35.08 9.61 -6.76
C ASN A 6 33.67 10.06 -7.14
N TYR A 7 32.94 9.22 -7.87
CA TYR A 7 31.50 9.35 -7.96
C TYR A 7 30.95 9.03 -6.57
N GLU A 8 30.83 10.05 -5.72
CA GLU A 8 29.90 9.98 -4.60
C GLU A 8 28.53 9.72 -5.20
N ILE A 9 28.09 8.46 -5.17
CA ILE A 9 26.73 8.07 -5.50
C ILE A 9 25.87 8.69 -4.40
N SER A 10 25.49 9.96 -4.59
CA SER A 10 24.44 10.61 -3.82
C SER A 10 23.19 9.79 -4.06
N MET A 11 22.78 9.06 -3.02
CA MET A 11 21.62 8.20 -3.12
C MET A 11 20.39 9.04 -3.46
N PRO A 12 19.48 8.54 -4.31
CA PRO A 12 18.14 9.09 -4.37
C PRO A 12 17.59 9.06 -2.95
N THR A 13 17.13 10.21 -2.42
CA THR A 13 16.44 10.28 -1.13
C THR A 13 15.27 9.31 -1.18
N THR A 14 15.46 8.15 -0.56
CA THR A 14 14.48 7.09 -0.57
C THR A 14 13.60 7.34 0.64
N ASP A 15 12.32 7.63 0.42
CA ASP A 15 11.35 7.70 1.50
C ASP A 15 11.45 6.45 2.36
N LYS A 16 11.50 6.61 3.68
CA LYS A 16 11.58 5.47 4.60
C LYS A 16 10.44 4.48 4.34
N LEU A 17 10.73 3.19 4.49
CA LEU A 17 9.70 2.15 4.39
C LEU A 17 8.62 2.35 5.46
N ARG A 18 7.38 2.56 4.99
CA ARG A 18 6.18 2.79 5.82
C ARG A 18 5.23 1.60 5.82
N GLY A 19 5.34 0.73 4.83
CA GLY A 19 4.49 -0.46 4.67
C GLY A 19 4.29 -0.82 3.20
N MET A 20 3.27 -1.64 2.92
CA MET A 20 2.99 -2.16 1.58
C MET A 20 2.82 -1.05 0.53
N ALA A 21 2.25 0.09 0.92
CA ALA A 21 1.96 1.21 0.02
C ALA A 21 3.20 1.75 -0.72
N ASN A 22 4.37 1.76 -0.08
CA ASN A 22 5.62 2.20 -0.71
C ASN A 22 6.64 1.07 -0.89
N TRP A 23 6.27 -0.18 -0.65
CA TRP A 23 7.16 -1.33 -0.77
C TRP A 23 7.75 -1.52 -2.18
N PRO A 24 6.99 -1.46 -3.30
CA PRO A 24 7.54 -1.71 -4.63
C PRO A 24 8.65 -0.71 -5.01
N GLU A 25 8.41 0.57 -4.74
CA GLU A 25 9.36 1.64 -5.03
C GLU A 25 10.57 1.59 -4.07
N TRP A 26 10.30 1.41 -2.78
CA TRP A 26 11.34 1.33 -1.75
C TRP A 26 12.28 0.14 -1.97
N SER A 27 11.73 -1.05 -2.20
CA SER A 27 12.50 -2.27 -2.38
C SER A 27 13.40 -2.19 -3.61
N THR A 28 12.91 -1.60 -4.71
CA THR A 28 13.71 -1.35 -5.91
C THR A 28 14.88 -0.41 -5.64
N LYS A 29 14.65 0.70 -4.93
CA LYS A 29 15.69 1.67 -4.59
C LYS A 29 16.75 1.09 -3.64
N VAL A 30 16.31 0.37 -2.61
CA VAL A 30 17.21 -0.32 -1.67
C VAL A 30 18.02 -1.42 -2.35
N GLN A 31 17.39 -2.20 -3.24
CA GLN A 31 18.09 -3.20 -4.04
C GLN A 31 19.18 -2.54 -4.91
N LEU A 32 18.87 -1.46 -5.64
CA LEU A 32 19.85 -0.74 -6.45
C LEU A 32 21.01 -0.20 -5.61
N ALA A 33 20.72 0.35 -4.43
CA ALA A 33 21.75 0.82 -3.51
C ALA A 33 22.65 -0.33 -3.03
N LEU A 34 22.08 -1.46 -2.59
CA LEU A 34 22.84 -2.63 -2.17
C LEU A 34 23.66 -3.24 -3.31
N VAL A 35 23.16 -3.21 -4.56
CA VAL A 35 23.93 -3.61 -5.75
C VAL A 35 25.14 -2.70 -5.94
N SER A 36 24.94 -1.37 -5.86
CA SER A 36 26.06 -0.41 -6.01
C SER A 36 27.13 -0.55 -4.92
N MET A 37 26.75 -1.02 -3.74
CA MET A 37 27.67 -1.28 -2.62
C MET A 37 28.31 -2.67 -2.66
N GLY A 38 27.94 -3.53 -3.62
CA GLY A 38 28.39 -4.93 -3.67
C GLY A 38 27.79 -5.83 -2.58
N LEU A 39 26.71 -5.40 -1.93
CA LEU A 39 26.10 -6.09 -0.77
C LEU A 39 24.91 -6.97 -1.14
N TRP A 40 24.32 -6.79 -2.32
CA TRP A 40 23.08 -7.49 -2.71
C TRP A 40 23.21 -9.02 -2.73
N GLY A 41 24.41 -9.55 -3.02
CA GLY A 41 24.67 -10.99 -2.97
C GLY A 41 24.49 -11.60 -1.58
N HIS A 42 24.80 -10.85 -0.51
CA HIS A 42 24.54 -11.29 0.86
C HIS A 42 23.03 -11.34 1.14
N VAL A 43 22.29 -10.32 0.69
CA VAL A 43 20.84 -10.22 0.91
C VAL A 43 20.05 -11.31 0.17
N LYS A 44 20.56 -11.80 -0.95
CA LYS A 44 19.96 -12.91 -1.70
C LYS A 44 20.34 -14.30 -1.18
N GLY A 45 21.28 -14.40 -0.25
CA GLY A 45 21.88 -15.67 0.16
C GLY A 45 22.81 -16.28 -0.89
N GLU A 46 23.24 -15.52 -1.91
CA GLU A 46 24.20 -15.99 -2.93
C GLU A 46 25.63 -16.05 -2.35
N VAL A 47 25.94 -15.22 -1.35
CA VAL A 47 27.22 -15.24 -0.63
C VAL A 47 27.07 -16.07 0.64
N ILE A 48 27.46 -17.35 0.55
CA ILE A 48 27.37 -18.32 1.64
C ILE A 48 28.22 -17.88 2.84
N ARG A 49 27.63 -17.95 4.04
CA ARG A 49 28.33 -17.68 5.30
C ARG A 49 29.47 -18.69 5.50
N PRO A 50 30.72 -18.25 5.65
CA PRO A 50 31.86 -19.12 5.98
C PRO A 50 31.68 -19.77 7.36
N ALA A 51 32.22 -20.98 7.54
CA ALA A 51 32.12 -21.71 8.80
C ALA A 51 32.89 -21.06 9.97
N ASP A 52 33.87 -20.21 9.67
CA ASP A 52 34.75 -19.54 10.61
C ASP A 52 34.37 -18.08 10.86
N ASP A 53 33.22 -17.63 10.35
CA ASP A 53 32.77 -16.23 10.47
C ASP A 53 33.82 -15.23 9.99
N ALA A 54 34.38 -15.46 8.81
CA ALA A 54 35.36 -14.57 8.20
C ALA A 54 34.94 -13.09 8.33
N ALA A 55 35.83 -12.27 8.90
CA ALA A 55 35.54 -10.91 9.33
C ALA A 55 34.94 -10.03 8.21
N ASP A 56 35.39 -10.23 6.97
CA ASP A 56 34.89 -9.49 5.80
C ASP A 56 33.44 -9.85 5.45
N TRP A 57 33.04 -11.12 5.65
CA TRP A 57 31.67 -11.55 5.45
C TRP A 57 30.76 -10.91 6.50
N VAL A 58 31.14 -11.03 7.79
CA VAL A 58 30.37 -10.47 8.92
C VAL A 58 30.21 -8.96 8.78
N LYS A 59 31.27 -8.26 8.38
CA LYS A 59 31.24 -6.81 8.13
C LYS A 59 30.30 -6.43 7.00
N SER A 60 30.33 -7.17 5.89
CA SER A 60 29.48 -6.90 4.73
C SER A 60 28.01 -7.19 5.02
N ASP A 61 27.72 -8.30 5.70
CA ASP A 61 26.37 -8.66 6.13
C ASP A 61 25.80 -7.63 7.12
N SER A 62 26.58 -7.24 8.14
CA SER A 62 26.21 -6.21 9.11
C SER A 62 25.94 -4.85 8.44
N LYS A 63 26.73 -4.49 7.43
CA LYS A 63 26.54 -3.25 6.67
C LYS A 63 25.22 -3.27 5.88
N ALA A 64 24.86 -4.42 5.30
CA ALA A 64 23.60 -4.59 4.59
C ALA A 64 22.40 -4.51 5.56
N ILE A 65 22.48 -5.17 6.73
CA ILE A 65 21.46 -5.07 7.79
C ILE A 65 21.28 -3.61 8.22
N PHE A 66 22.37 -2.94 8.61
CA PHE A 66 22.34 -1.55 9.05
C PHE A 66 21.73 -0.63 7.98
N PHE A 67 22.08 -0.85 6.71
CA PHE A 67 21.52 -0.09 5.61
C PHE A 67 19.99 -0.24 5.52
N MET A 68 19.47 -1.48 5.54
CA MET A 68 18.04 -1.73 5.47
C MET A 68 17.30 -1.12 6.66
N ILE A 69 17.80 -1.32 7.88
CA ILE A 69 17.19 -0.81 9.13
C ILE A 69 17.12 0.71 9.16
N ASN A 70 18.14 1.43 8.70
CA ASN A 70 18.11 2.90 8.67
C ASN A 70 17.18 3.47 7.58
N ASN A 71 16.87 2.68 6.56
CA ASN A 71 15.97 3.06 5.47
C ASN A 71 14.49 2.70 5.74
N MET A 72 14.14 2.34 6.97
CA MET A 72 12.74 2.10 7.37
C MET A 72 12.32 3.02 8.54
N THR A 73 11.02 3.21 8.70
CA THR A 73 10.47 3.94 9.85
C THR A 73 10.56 3.13 11.13
N GLU A 74 10.54 3.79 12.29
CA GLU A 74 10.55 3.12 13.60
C GLU A 74 9.38 2.14 13.77
N ILE A 75 8.20 2.48 13.24
CA ILE A 75 7.03 1.60 13.25
C ILE A 75 7.32 0.30 12.49
N THR A 76 7.94 0.40 11.30
CA THR A 76 8.31 -0.77 10.50
C THR A 76 9.40 -1.59 11.21
N GLN A 77 10.37 -0.95 11.87
CA GLN A 77 11.38 -1.65 12.68
C GLN A 77 10.74 -2.42 13.85
N GLN A 78 9.76 -1.82 14.54
CA GLN A 78 9.03 -2.48 15.62
C GLN A 78 8.25 -3.69 15.11
N LYS A 79 7.58 -3.59 13.97
CA LYS A 79 6.89 -4.72 13.33
C LYS A 79 7.85 -5.84 12.94
N LEU A 80 9.02 -5.48 12.39
CA LEU A 80 10.05 -6.45 12.05
C LEU A 80 10.50 -7.24 13.29
N LYS A 81 10.73 -6.55 14.43
CA LYS A 81 11.03 -7.20 15.72
C LYS A 81 9.91 -8.12 16.20
N GLN A 82 8.65 -7.68 16.08
CA GLN A 82 7.48 -8.50 16.44
C GLN A 82 7.34 -9.76 15.56
N SER A 83 7.85 -9.71 14.32
CA SER A 83 7.93 -10.86 13.41
C SER A 83 9.09 -11.82 13.72
N GLY A 84 9.78 -11.65 14.85
CA GLY A 84 10.88 -12.51 15.28
C GLY A 84 12.25 -12.11 14.77
N TRP A 85 12.42 -10.88 14.29
CA TRP A 85 13.76 -10.36 13.97
C TRP A 85 14.53 -10.01 15.24
N ASP A 86 15.76 -10.50 15.31
CA ASP A 86 16.69 -10.28 16.42
C ASP A 86 18.07 -9.91 15.87
N VAL A 87 18.64 -8.83 16.41
CA VAL A 87 19.91 -8.25 15.95
C VAL A 87 21.09 -9.21 16.15
N ASP A 88 21.03 -10.10 17.14
CA ASP A 88 22.15 -10.97 17.50
C ASP A 88 22.29 -12.18 16.58
N ILE A 89 21.21 -12.57 15.88
CA ILE A 89 21.16 -13.77 15.04
C ILE A 89 20.74 -13.51 13.60
N ALA A 90 20.23 -12.31 13.30
CA ALA A 90 19.79 -11.98 11.95
C ALA A 90 20.98 -11.88 10.98
N THR A 91 20.73 -12.36 9.77
CA THR A 91 21.54 -12.11 8.58
C THR A 91 20.83 -11.08 7.69
N SER A 92 21.55 -10.49 6.75
CA SER A 92 20.92 -9.59 5.78
C SER A 92 19.86 -10.28 4.92
N GLU A 93 20.06 -11.56 4.57
CA GLU A 93 19.08 -12.40 3.90
C GLU A 93 17.80 -12.58 4.73
N THR A 94 17.95 -13.05 5.98
CA THR A 94 16.80 -13.28 6.86
C THR A 94 16.08 -11.98 7.18
N THR A 95 16.82 -10.87 7.32
CA THR A 95 16.25 -9.52 7.48
C THR A 95 15.39 -9.13 6.29
N TRP A 96 15.87 -9.31 5.05
CA TRP A 96 15.12 -8.98 3.84
C TRP A 96 13.87 -9.87 3.69
N ASN A 97 13.99 -11.16 3.95
CA ASN A 97 12.88 -12.11 3.88
C ASN A 97 11.80 -11.81 4.94
N LEU A 98 12.21 -11.48 6.17
CA LEU A 98 11.31 -11.03 7.22
C LEU A 98 10.67 -9.69 6.89
N LEU A 99 11.40 -8.75 6.29
CA LEU A 99 10.82 -7.48 5.84
C LEU A 99 9.80 -7.68 4.75
N LYS A 100 10.15 -8.42 3.69
CA LYS A 100 9.25 -8.76 2.60
C LYS A 100 8.00 -9.38 3.16
N SER A 101 8.13 -10.45 3.95
CA SER A 101 6.98 -11.12 4.55
C SER A 101 6.19 -10.22 5.50
N SER A 102 6.81 -9.42 6.37
CA SER A 102 6.10 -8.55 7.34
C SER A 102 5.41 -7.36 6.69
N VAL A 103 5.91 -6.89 5.55
CA VAL A 103 5.39 -5.73 4.84
C VAL A 103 4.37 -6.12 3.77
N THR A 104 4.54 -7.29 3.13
CA THR A 104 3.60 -7.83 2.16
C THR A 104 2.53 -8.71 2.79
N LYS A 105 2.76 -9.25 3.99
CA LYS A 105 1.66 -9.68 4.86
C LYS A 105 0.95 -8.41 5.29
N ILE A 106 -0.05 -8.01 4.51
CA ILE A 106 -1.27 -7.46 5.12
C ILE A 106 -1.57 -8.48 6.22
N THR A 107 -1.41 -8.10 7.50
CA THR A 107 -1.68 -9.07 8.57
C THR A 107 -3.08 -9.60 8.30
N ASP A 108 -3.27 -10.91 8.30
CA ASP A 108 -4.59 -11.50 8.07
C ASP A 108 -5.61 -10.88 9.03
N GLU A 109 -5.19 -10.44 10.21
CA GLU A 109 -5.97 -9.60 11.13
C GLU A 109 -6.38 -8.24 10.55
N SER A 110 -5.53 -7.52 9.83
CA SER A 110 -5.88 -6.24 9.20
C SER A 110 -6.76 -6.41 7.94
N LEU A 111 -6.56 -7.48 7.17
CA LEU A 111 -7.45 -7.79 6.05
C LEU A 111 -8.79 -8.31 6.56
N ALA A 112 -8.80 -9.24 7.52
CA ALA A 112 -10.03 -9.74 8.14
C ALA A 112 -10.80 -8.61 8.83
N ASP A 113 -10.11 -7.72 9.57
CA ASP A 113 -10.72 -6.52 10.13
C ASP A 113 -11.30 -5.62 9.05
N LEU A 114 -10.57 -5.42 7.95
CA LEU A 114 -11.04 -4.60 6.84
C LEU A 114 -12.23 -5.25 6.14
N LEU A 115 -12.23 -6.57 5.94
CA LEU A 115 -13.34 -7.35 5.38
C LEU A 115 -14.56 -7.33 6.31
N MET A 116 -14.37 -7.28 7.63
CA MET A 116 -15.45 -7.11 8.60
C MET A 116 -16.00 -5.67 8.62
N LYS A 117 -15.13 -4.66 8.54
CA LYS A 117 -15.50 -3.24 8.67
C LYS A 117 -16.06 -2.65 7.37
N PHE A 118 -15.51 -3.03 6.22
CA PHE A 118 -15.84 -2.45 4.91
C PHE A 118 -17.35 -2.52 4.56
N PRO A 119 -18.06 -3.65 4.76
CA PRO A 119 -19.52 -3.74 4.57
C PRO A 119 -20.34 -2.75 5.40
N HIS A 120 -19.76 -2.26 6.49
CA HIS A 120 -20.42 -1.39 7.45
C HIS A 120 -20.15 0.10 7.23
N TYR A 121 -19.27 0.47 6.29
CA TYR A 121 -19.07 1.88 5.96
C TYR A 121 -20.34 2.47 5.33
N LYS A 122 -21.04 3.36 6.07
CA LYS A 122 -22.19 4.09 5.54
C LYS A 122 -21.82 5.52 5.20
N ARG A 123 -22.31 6.04 4.08
CA ARG A 123 -22.08 7.43 3.66
C ARG A 123 -22.41 8.41 4.79
N ARG A 124 -23.51 8.20 5.50
CA ARG A 124 -23.96 9.06 6.61
C ARG A 124 -22.95 9.21 7.76
N ASP A 125 -22.03 8.24 7.92
CA ASP A 125 -21.05 8.23 9.01
C ASP A 125 -19.84 9.13 8.71
N PHE A 126 -19.80 9.77 7.54
CA PHE A 126 -18.72 10.63 7.09
C PHE A 126 -19.18 12.08 6.94
N THR A 127 -18.33 13.02 7.36
CA THR A 127 -18.60 14.46 7.28
C THR A 127 -18.82 14.96 5.86
N THR A 128 -18.10 14.41 4.88
CA THR A 128 -18.20 14.79 3.46
C THR A 128 -18.26 13.56 2.58
N PHE A 129 -18.79 13.75 1.38
CA PHE A 129 -18.84 12.73 0.35
C PHE A 129 -17.44 12.28 -0.06
N ASN A 130 -16.51 13.23 -0.19
CA ASN A 130 -15.11 12.94 -0.51
C ASN A 130 -14.44 12.06 0.56
N ALA A 131 -14.71 12.31 1.84
CA ALA A 131 -14.17 11.48 2.91
C ALA A 131 -14.69 10.03 2.83
N TYR A 132 -15.97 9.85 2.52
CA TYR A 132 -16.56 8.54 2.28
C TYR A 132 -15.91 7.83 1.09
N ILE A 133 -15.83 8.51 -0.07
CA ILE A 133 -15.23 7.96 -1.31
C ILE A 133 -13.79 7.54 -1.05
N ALA A 134 -12.97 8.42 -0.48
CA ALA A 134 -11.56 8.14 -0.24
C ALA A 134 -11.38 6.89 0.65
N LYS A 135 -12.18 6.76 1.71
CA LYS A 135 -12.10 5.62 2.63
C LYS A 135 -12.54 4.31 1.98
N THR A 136 -13.63 4.33 1.20
CA THR A 136 -14.15 3.14 0.53
C THR A 136 -13.26 2.69 -0.62
N LEU A 137 -12.70 3.61 -1.40
CA LEU A 137 -11.74 3.30 -2.46
C LEU A 137 -10.44 2.71 -1.93
N TRP A 138 -9.90 3.29 -0.85
CA TRP A 138 -8.72 2.76 -0.19
C TRP A 138 -8.96 1.32 0.30
N ALA A 139 -10.12 1.05 0.89
CA ALA A 139 -10.47 -0.28 1.36
C ALA A 139 -10.61 -1.29 0.21
N TRP A 140 -11.30 -0.89 -0.86
CA TRP A 140 -11.44 -1.70 -2.08
C TRP A 140 -10.07 -2.10 -2.64
N ASP A 141 -9.21 -1.12 -2.90
CA ASP A 141 -7.89 -1.34 -3.49
C ASP A 141 -7.03 -2.26 -2.61
N THR A 142 -7.08 -2.06 -1.29
CA THR A 142 -6.39 -2.90 -0.32
C THR A 142 -6.88 -4.35 -0.35
N ILE A 143 -8.20 -4.58 -0.43
CA ILE A 143 -8.80 -5.92 -0.50
C ILE A 143 -8.41 -6.62 -1.81
N VAL A 144 -8.53 -5.93 -2.95
CA VAL A 144 -8.21 -6.51 -4.27
C VAL A 144 -6.72 -6.87 -4.37
N LYS A 145 -5.83 -5.97 -3.94
CA LYS A 145 -4.37 -6.23 -3.96
C LYS A 145 -3.96 -7.38 -3.05
N ALA A 146 -4.75 -7.69 -2.03
CA ALA A 146 -4.55 -8.84 -1.16
C ALA A 146 -5.00 -10.18 -1.76
N GLY A 147 -5.55 -10.19 -2.99
CA GLY A 147 -6.20 -11.37 -3.57
C GLY A 147 -7.57 -11.67 -2.95
N GLY A 148 -8.24 -10.62 -2.43
CA GLY A 148 -9.52 -10.72 -1.73
C GLY A 148 -10.74 -10.91 -2.63
N LEU A 149 -11.85 -10.28 -2.25
CA LEU A 149 -13.18 -10.54 -2.81
C LEU A 149 -13.36 -10.08 -4.26
N ASP A 150 -14.36 -10.67 -4.92
CA ASP A 150 -14.73 -10.30 -6.28
C ASP A 150 -15.34 -8.89 -6.37
N ASP A 151 -15.17 -8.25 -7.53
CA ASP A 151 -15.64 -6.89 -7.77
C ASP A 151 -17.16 -6.72 -7.56
N LYS A 152 -17.99 -7.75 -7.81
CA LYS A 152 -19.45 -7.66 -7.58
C LYS A 152 -19.75 -7.56 -6.08
N PHE A 153 -19.07 -8.33 -5.24
CA PHE A 153 -19.24 -8.23 -3.79
C PHE A 153 -18.88 -6.83 -3.29
N LEU A 154 -17.77 -6.28 -3.79
CA LEU A 154 -17.31 -4.96 -3.43
C LEU A 154 -18.29 -3.87 -3.93
N VAL A 155 -18.84 -4.01 -5.15
CA VAL A 155 -19.91 -3.13 -5.68
C VAL A 155 -21.14 -3.17 -4.78
N MET A 156 -21.64 -4.36 -4.43
CA MET A 156 -22.80 -4.51 -3.54
C MET A 156 -22.56 -3.91 -2.16
N THR A 157 -21.32 -3.96 -1.68
CA THR A 157 -20.93 -3.31 -0.43
C THR A 157 -21.06 -1.78 -0.54
N LEU A 158 -20.55 -1.17 -1.61
CA LEU A 158 -20.70 0.27 -1.83
C LEU A 158 -22.16 0.70 -1.98
N MET A 159 -22.97 -0.10 -2.69
CA MET A 159 -24.43 0.09 -2.78
C MET A 159 -25.08 0.18 -1.40
N ASN A 160 -24.78 -0.80 -0.54
CA ASN A 160 -25.30 -0.84 0.81
C ASN A 160 -24.78 0.32 1.68
N GLY A 161 -23.62 0.88 1.36
CA GLY A 161 -23.05 2.02 2.05
C GLY A 161 -23.81 3.33 1.81
N ILE A 162 -24.43 3.49 0.64
CA ILE A 162 -25.21 4.70 0.31
C ILE A 162 -26.71 4.59 0.57
N LYS A 163 -27.20 3.39 0.92
CA LYS A 163 -28.64 3.07 1.02
C LYS A 163 -29.45 4.08 1.83
N ASP A 164 -28.93 4.50 2.99
CA ASP A 164 -29.66 5.39 3.88
C ASP A 164 -29.69 6.83 3.37
N THR A 165 -28.69 7.22 2.58
CA THR A 165 -28.56 8.59 2.05
C THR A 165 -29.22 8.73 0.68
N TYR A 166 -29.20 7.68 -0.14
CA TYR A 166 -29.79 7.63 -1.49
C TYR A 166 -30.60 6.34 -1.70
N PRO A 167 -31.76 6.21 -1.02
CA PRO A 167 -32.56 4.98 -1.05
C PRO A 167 -33.14 4.68 -2.44
N GLU A 168 -33.49 5.70 -3.22
CA GLU A 168 -34.01 5.54 -4.58
C GLU A 168 -32.97 4.93 -5.53
N TRP A 169 -31.73 5.44 -5.47
CA TRP A 169 -30.61 4.92 -6.26
C TRP A 169 -30.23 3.50 -5.85
N TYR A 170 -30.19 3.23 -4.55
CA TYR A 170 -30.01 1.87 -4.04
C TYR A 170 -31.08 0.91 -4.58
N THR A 171 -32.34 1.34 -4.58
CA THR A 171 -33.47 0.53 -5.06
C THR A 171 -33.36 0.24 -6.55
N ASN A 172 -33.03 1.26 -7.36
CA ASN A 172 -32.85 1.11 -8.81
C ASN A 172 -31.71 0.15 -9.14
N TRP A 173 -30.54 0.34 -8.53
CA TRP A 173 -29.40 -0.55 -8.75
C TRP A 173 -29.62 -1.96 -8.21
N LYS A 174 -30.32 -2.11 -7.08
CA LYS A 174 -30.69 -3.43 -6.57
C LYS A 174 -31.58 -4.16 -7.58
N HIS A 175 -32.57 -3.46 -8.13
CA HIS A 175 -33.45 -3.99 -9.15
C HIS A 175 -32.72 -4.32 -10.46
N ASP A 176 -31.70 -3.55 -10.86
CA ASP A 176 -30.85 -3.88 -12.00
C ASP A 176 -29.99 -5.13 -11.74
N CYS A 177 -29.42 -5.24 -10.53
CA CYS A 177 -28.68 -6.43 -10.08
C CYS A 177 -29.57 -7.68 -10.11
N ASP A 178 -30.83 -7.59 -9.65
CA ASP A 178 -31.80 -8.69 -9.67
C ASP A 178 -32.12 -9.15 -11.11
N ARG A 179 -31.90 -8.29 -12.11
CA ARG A 179 -32.03 -8.58 -13.55
C ARG A 179 -30.72 -9.00 -14.21
N GLY A 180 -29.66 -9.24 -13.43
CA GLY A 180 -28.34 -9.65 -13.92
C GLY A 180 -27.49 -8.50 -14.48
N LYS A 181 -27.94 -7.25 -14.37
CA LYS A 181 -27.19 -6.06 -14.78
C LYS A 181 -26.48 -5.46 -13.57
N PHE A 182 -25.27 -5.94 -13.31
CA PHE A 182 -24.44 -5.43 -12.22
C PHE A 182 -23.72 -4.15 -12.68
N PRO A 183 -23.82 -3.04 -11.93
CA PRO A 183 -23.05 -1.86 -12.24
C PRO A 183 -21.56 -2.16 -12.03
N THR A 184 -20.71 -1.54 -12.84
CA THR A 184 -19.26 -1.68 -12.71
C THR A 184 -18.73 -0.75 -11.62
N LYS A 185 -17.49 -0.98 -11.18
CA LYS A 185 -16.76 -0.04 -10.32
C LYS A 185 -16.73 1.37 -10.93
N GLN A 186 -16.59 1.48 -12.24
CA GLN A 186 -16.55 2.76 -12.94
C GLN A 186 -17.90 3.50 -12.85
N ASP A 187 -19.02 2.78 -13.06
CA ASP A 187 -20.37 3.38 -12.95
C ASP A 187 -20.60 3.94 -11.53
N PHE A 188 -20.14 3.19 -10.51
CA PHE A 188 -20.20 3.63 -9.12
C PHE A 188 -19.37 4.88 -8.87
N LEU A 189 -18.14 4.91 -9.37
CA LEU A 189 -17.26 6.06 -9.16
C LEU A 189 -17.77 7.31 -9.86
N GLN A 190 -18.32 7.17 -11.06
CA GLN A 190 -18.97 8.29 -11.75
C GLN A 190 -20.15 8.85 -10.94
N PHE A 191 -21.00 7.97 -10.41
CA PHE A 191 -22.10 8.40 -9.53
C PHE A 191 -21.59 9.11 -8.27
N LEU A 192 -20.64 8.50 -7.56
CA LEU A 192 -20.13 9.04 -6.29
C LEU A 192 -19.47 10.39 -6.52
N SER A 193 -18.71 10.54 -7.60
CA SER A 193 -18.08 11.81 -7.96
C SER A 193 -19.10 12.90 -8.32
N ALA A 194 -20.13 12.59 -9.10
CA ALA A 194 -21.19 13.55 -9.40
C ALA A 194 -21.89 14.03 -8.11
N LYS A 195 -22.10 13.13 -7.14
CA LYS A 195 -22.71 13.49 -5.85
C LYS A 195 -21.78 14.31 -4.95
N ALA A 196 -20.47 14.07 -5.03
CA ALA A 196 -19.50 14.90 -4.34
C ALA A 196 -19.44 16.32 -4.92
N ASP A 197 -19.49 16.45 -6.24
CA ASP A 197 -19.52 17.76 -6.93
C ASP A 197 -20.80 18.54 -6.59
N ASP A 198 -21.96 17.86 -6.53
CA ASP A 198 -23.24 18.46 -6.10
C ASP A 198 -23.16 19.01 -4.65
N GLU A 199 -22.51 18.27 -3.73
CA GLU A 199 -22.34 18.66 -2.32
C GLU A 199 -21.37 19.84 -2.15
N GLU A 200 -20.30 19.89 -2.96
CA GLU A 200 -19.38 21.03 -3.02
C GLU A 200 -20.06 22.29 -3.58
N ALA A 201 -20.89 22.14 -4.62
CA ALA A 201 -21.64 23.24 -5.21
C ALA A 201 -22.72 23.81 -4.27
N ALA A 202 -23.30 22.97 -3.40
CA ALA A 202 -24.29 23.35 -2.40
C ALA A 202 -23.72 24.06 -1.15
N GLY A 203 -22.39 24.27 -1.08
CA GLY A 203 -21.74 25.05 -0.01
C GLY A 203 -21.12 24.23 1.13
N GLY A 204 -20.81 22.95 0.91
CA GLY A 204 -20.02 22.15 1.85
C GLY A 204 -18.63 22.78 2.16
N PRO A 205 -17.98 22.40 3.28
CA PRO A 205 -16.73 23.02 3.72
C PRO A 205 -15.67 22.91 2.60
N LYS A 206 -15.16 24.07 2.15
CA LYS A 206 -14.16 24.19 1.07
C LYS A 206 -12.82 23.55 1.47
N GLY A 207 -12.74 22.23 1.35
CA GLY A 207 -11.55 21.41 1.54
C GLY A 207 -10.93 21.03 0.20
N ARG A 208 -9.97 21.84 -0.23
CA ARG A 208 -9.16 21.78 -1.45
C ARG A 208 -8.69 20.36 -1.85
N THR A 209 -9.35 19.73 -2.83
CA THR A 209 -8.80 18.95 -3.96
C THR A 209 -9.97 18.62 -4.88
N SER A 210 -10.01 19.14 -6.11
CA SER A 210 -11.08 18.86 -7.07
C SER A 210 -11.26 17.35 -7.29
N VAL A 211 -12.50 16.86 -7.21
CA VAL A 211 -12.87 15.45 -7.47
C VAL A 211 -12.40 15.00 -8.86
N THR A 212 -12.41 15.92 -9.83
CA THR A 212 -11.83 15.73 -11.18
C THR A 212 -10.35 15.37 -11.12
N SER A 213 -9.59 15.98 -10.19
CA SER A 213 -8.17 15.67 -10.00
C SER A 213 -7.97 14.29 -9.36
N MET A 214 -8.86 13.90 -8.45
CA MET A 214 -8.86 12.59 -7.79
C MET A 214 -9.23 11.45 -8.75
N LEU A 215 -10.26 11.66 -9.59
CA LEU A 215 -10.65 10.75 -10.67
C LEU A 215 -9.56 10.64 -11.74
N THR A 216 -8.91 11.74 -12.12
CA THR A 216 -7.82 11.72 -13.10
C THR A 216 -6.63 10.91 -12.58
N TRP A 217 -6.29 11.09 -11.29
CA TRP A 217 -5.26 10.29 -10.61
C TRP A 217 -5.64 8.81 -10.50
N LEU A 218 -6.88 8.49 -10.12
CA LEU A 218 -7.39 7.11 -10.06
C LEU A 218 -7.43 6.43 -11.44
N THR A 219 -7.80 7.16 -12.48
CA THR A 219 -7.86 6.65 -13.86
C THR A 219 -6.45 6.38 -14.41
N GLN A 220 -5.45 7.17 -14.01
CA GLN A 220 -4.04 6.93 -14.33
C GLN A 220 -3.48 5.72 -13.58
N MET A 221 -3.89 5.48 -12.33
CA MET A 221 -3.48 4.27 -11.58
C MET A 221 -4.12 2.97 -12.07
N ILE A 222 -5.31 3.01 -12.69
CA ILE A 222 -5.98 1.80 -13.23
C ILE A 222 -5.35 1.34 -14.56
N LYS A 223 -4.60 2.23 -15.24
CA LYS A 223 -3.93 1.94 -16.53
C LYS A 223 -2.45 1.59 -16.40
N ALA A 224 -1.89 1.57 -15.19
CA ALA A 224 -0.50 1.23 -14.89
C ALA A 224 -0.43 -0.09 -14.11
#